data_AF-A0A3B9ZA60-F1
#
_entry.id   AF-A0A3B9ZA60-F1
#
_cell.length_a   1.000
_cell.length_b   1.000
_cell.length_c   1.000
_cell.angle_alpha   90.00
_cell.angle_beta   90.00
_cell.angle_gamma   90.00
#
_symmetry.space_group_name_H-M   'P 1'
#
loop_
_entity.id
_entity.type
_entity.pdbx_description
1 polymer ?
#
loop_
_entity_poly.entity_id
_entity_poly.type
_entity_poly.pdbx_seq_one_letter_code
_entity_poly.pdbx_strand_id
1 'polypeptide(L)'
;ACAKFQCELVNALMDELNEEEIRVFKRGRNAKSNSKAKNASYNEYKHATGFETLIGYLYLTHNSERIFELLKIGFSKVNGENK
;
A
#
# COMPACT_ATOMS: atom_id res chain seq x y z
N ALA A 1 -9.31 -1.17 8.17
CA ALA A 1 -8.49 0.04 7.92
C ALA A 1 -9.16 0.86 6.82
N CYS A 2 -9.13 2.19 6.89
CA CYS A 2 -9.78 3.05 5.89
C CYS A 2 -8.89 3.15 4.62
N ALA A 3 -9.49 3.08 3.42
CA ALA A 3 -8.77 3.16 2.14
C ALA A 3 -7.96 4.46 2.00
N LYS A 4 -8.44 5.57 2.59
CA LYS A 4 -7.74 6.85 2.61
C LYS A 4 -6.38 6.75 3.34
N PHE A 5 -6.38 6.18 4.55
CA PHE A 5 -5.16 6.00 5.33
C PHE A 5 -4.17 5.04 4.67
N GLN A 6 -4.67 3.96 4.06
CA GLN A 6 -3.82 3.03 3.29
C GLN A 6 -3.20 3.72 2.06
N CYS A 7 -3.94 4.63 1.41
CA CYS A 7 -3.44 5.42 0.30
C CYS A 7 -2.32 6.38 0.74
N GLU A 8 -2.53 7.11 1.84
CA GLU A 8 -1.50 7.99 2.43
C GLU A 8 -0.23 7.20 2.80
N LEU A 9 -0.40 6.07 3.49
CA LEU A 9 0.70 5.21 3.89
C LEU A 9 1.50 4.67 2.70
N VAL A 10 0.83 4.14 1.67
CA VAL A 10 1.54 3.57 0.50
C VAL A 10 2.23 4.64 -0.33
N ASN A 11 1.65 5.84 -0.43
CA ASN A 11 2.29 6.96 -1.12
C ASN A 11 3.61 7.37 -0.44
N ALA A 12 3.62 7.44 0.90
CA ALA A 12 4.82 7.73 1.68
C ALA A 12 5.90 6.64 1.58
N LEU A 13 5.49 5.41 1.26
CA LEU A 13 6.37 4.24 1.14
C LEU A 13 6.95 4.01 -0.25
N MET A 14 6.47 4.70 -1.30
CA MET A 14 6.85 4.40 -2.69
C MET A 14 8.37 4.40 -2.93
N ASP A 15 9.10 5.29 -2.28
CA ASP A 15 10.56 5.42 -2.41
C ASP A 15 11.34 4.38 -1.58
N GLU A 16 10.67 3.69 -0.65
CA GLU A 16 11.25 2.66 0.21
C GLU A 16 11.12 1.27 -0.41
N LEU A 17 10.29 1.13 -1.45
CA LEU A 17 10.04 -0.14 -2.11
C LEU A 17 11.15 -0.47 -3.10
N ASN A 18 11.60 -1.72 -3.09
CA ASN A 18 12.47 -2.22 -4.15
C ASN A 18 11.68 -2.50 -5.45
N GLU A 19 12.39 -2.79 -6.53
CA GLU A 19 11.76 -3.00 -7.84
C GLU A 19 10.71 -4.12 -7.87
N GLU A 20 10.94 -5.22 -7.15
CA GLU A 20 10.00 -6.35 -7.09
C GLU A 20 8.74 -5.95 -6.31
N GLU A 21 8.91 -5.28 -5.18
CA GLU A 21 7.81 -4.76 -4.38
C GLU A 21 6.97 -3.75 -5.18
N ILE A 22 7.61 -2.87 -5.96
CA ILE A 22 6.94 -1.95 -6.89
C ILE A 22 6.16 -2.71 -7.97
N ARG A 23 6.72 -3.79 -8.54
CA ARG A 23 6.04 -4.62 -9.54
C ARG A 23 4.78 -5.25 -8.95
N VAL A 24 4.89 -5.84 -7.77
CA VAL A 24 3.77 -6.47 -7.04
C VAL A 24 2.69 -5.44 -6.70
N PHE A 25 3.08 -4.28 -6.16
CA PHE A 25 2.16 -3.18 -5.89
C PHE A 25 1.41 -2.73 -7.15
N LYS A 26 2.13 -2.50 -8.26
CA LYS A 26 1.53 -2.10 -9.54
C LYS A 26 0.56 -3.15 -10.07
N ARG A 27 0.86 -4.45 -9.88
CA ARG A 27 -0.04 -5.56 -10.26
C ARG A 27 -1.37 -5.46 -9.52
N GLY A 28 -1.34 -5.28 -8.20
CA GLY A 28 -2.54 -5.09 -7.38
C GLY A 28 -3.30 -3.81 -7.75
N ARG A 29 -2.59 -2.70 -7.87
CA ARG A 29 -3.16 -1.39 -8.22
C ARG A 29 -3.87 -1.39 -9.57
N ASN A 30 -3.35 -2.12 -10.54
CA ASN A 30 -3.90 -2.19 -11.89
C ASN A 30 -4.90 -3.34 -12.08
N ALA A 31 -5.19 -4.13 -11.05
CA ALA A 31 -6.23 -5.15 -11.12
C ALA A 31 -7.58 -4.49 -11.47
N LYS A 32 -8.31 -5.07 -12.42
CA LYS A 32 -9.59 -4.52 -12.87
C LYS A 32 -10.62 -4.69 -11.75
N SER A 33 -11.09 -3.58 -11.18
CA SER A 33 -12.23 -3.59 -10.25
C SER A 33 -13.53 -3.52 -11.05
N ASN A 34 -14.39 -4.52 -10.88
CA ASN A 34 -15.74 -4.57 -11.46
C ASN A 34 -16.77 -3.74 -10.65
N SER A 35 -16.34 -2.99 -9.65
CA SER A 35 -17.21 -2.30 -8.69
C SER A 35 -16.75 -0.85 -8.46
N LYS A 36 -17.70 0.09 -8.56
CA LYS A 36 -17.49 1.51 -8.21
C LYS A 36 -17.66 1.70 -6.71
N ALA A 37 -16.60 2.07 -6.00
CA ALA A 37 -16.69 2.49 -4.60
C ALA A 37 -17.43 3.84 -4.50
N LYS A 38 -18.44 3.93 -3.63
CA LYS A 38 -19.29 5.14 -3.47
C LYS A 38 -18.64 6.26 -2.65
N ASN A 39 -17.64 5.97 -1.82
CA ASN A 39 -17.14 6.91 -0.79
C ASN A 39 -15.61 7.15 -0.79
N ALA A 40 -14.83 6.37 -1.52
CA ALA A 40 -13.40 6.59 -1.72
C ALA A 40 -13.18 6.89 -3.21
N SER A 41 -12.27 7.81 -3.53
CA SER A 41 -11.90 8.06 -4.91
C SER A 41 -11.39 6.76 -5.55
N TYR A 42 -11.65 6.60 -6.84
CA TYR A 42 -11.22 5.44 -7.60
C TYR A 42 -9.70 5.18 -7.45
N ASN A 43 -8.90 6.24 -7.29
CA ASN A 43 -7.46 6.14 -7.09
C ASN A 43 -7.09 5.65 -5.69
N GLU A 44 -7.74 6.13 -4.63
CA GLU A 44 -7.51 5.64 -3.25
C GLU A 44 -7.80 4.14 -3.15
N TYR A 45 -8.89 3.68 -3.77
CA TYR A 45 -9.22 2.26 -3.80
C TYR A 45 -8.14 1.42 -4.49
N LYS A 46 -7.64 1.88 -5.65
CA LYS A 46 -6.57 1.19 -6.37
C LYS A 46 -5.25 1.18 -5.60
N HIS A 47 -4.91 2.28 -4.95
CA HIS A 47 -3.70 2.36 -4.11
C HIS A 47 -3.82 1.41 -2.91
N ALA A 48 -4.97 1.37 -2.25
CA ALA A 48 -5.28 0.41 -1.19
C ALA A 48 -5.15 -1.04 -1.68
N THR A 49 -5.77 -1.40 -2.81
CA THR A 49 -5.65 -2.76 -3.39
C THR A 49 -4.20 -3.12 -3.75
N GLY A 50 -3.44 -2.16 -4.28
CA GLY A 50 -2.01 -2.34 -4.53
C GLY A 50 -1.22 -2.62 -3.26
N PHE A 51 -1.50 -1.86 -2.19
CA PHE A 51 -0.86 -2.04 -0.89
C PHE A 51 -1.20 -3.40 -0.26
N GLU A 52 -2.48 -3.78 -0.25
CA GLU A 52 -2.92 -5.10 0.24
C GLU A 52 -2.25 -6.25 -0.53
N THR A 53 -2.08 -6.10 -1.84
CA THR A 53 -1.38 -7.07 -2.69
C THR A 53 0.10 -7.20 -2.31
N LEU A 54 0.77 -6.07 -2.03
CA LEU A 54 2.16 -6.06 -1.57
C LEU A 54 2.31 -6.77 -0.22
N ILE A 55 1.44 -6.45 0.76
CA ILE A 55 1.46 -7.10 2.08
C ILE A 55 1.19 -8.60 1.95
N GLY A 56 0.20 -8.99 1.14
CA GLY A 56 -0.11 -10.40 0.87
C GLY A 56 1.07 -11.15 0.24
N TYR A 57 1.77 -10.54 -0.71
CA TYR A 57 2.97 -11.12 -1.32
C TYR A 57 4.08 -11.35 -0.28
N LEU A 58 4.38 -10.35 0.56
CA LEU A 58 5.40 -10.47 1.60
C LEU A 58 5.02 -11.55 2.63
N TYR A 59 3.73 -11.67 2.96
CA TYR A 59 3.25 -12.70 3.88
C TYR A 59 3.42 -14.11 3.30
N LEU A 60 3.05 -14.30 2.03
CA LEU A 60 3.19 -15.59 1.33
C LEU A 60 4.65 -15.98 1.08
N THR A 61 5.56 -15.01 1.04
CA THR A 61 7.01 -15.23 0.91
C THR A 61 7.72 -15.33 2.26
N HIS A 62 6.96 -15.44 3.36
CA HIS A 62 7.46 -15.52 4.74
C HIS A 62 8.34 -14.33 5.16
N ASN A 63 8.20 -13.18 4.50
CA ASN A 63 8.98 -11.99 4.77
C ASN A 63 8.26 -11.04 5.74
N SER A 64 7.91 -11.56 6.92
CA SER A 64 7.18 -10.81 7.95
C SER A 64 7.97 -9.62 8.49
N GLU A 65 9.31 -9.73 8.55
CA GLU A 65 10.18 -8.64 9.00
C GLU A 65 10.04 -7.41 8.11
N ARG A 66 10.06 -7.60 6.78
CA ARG A 66 9.85 -6.51 5.82
C ARG A 66 8.46 -5.88 5.93
N ILE A 67 7.43 -6.65 6.25
CA ILE A 67 6.09 -6.11 6.53
C ILE A 67 6.14 -5.13 7.70
N PHE A 68 6.75 -5.54 8.82
CA PHE A 68 6.87 -4.68 10.00
C PHE A 68 7.71 -3.44 9.73
N GLU A 69 8.80 -3.57 8.97
CA GLU A 69 9.64 -2.45 8.56
C GLU A 69 8.85 -1.42 7.75
N LEU A 70 8.15 -1.86 6.69
CA LEU A 70 7.34 -0.98 5.85
C LEU A 70 6.23 -0.29 6.65
N LEU A 71 5.55 -1.01 7.55
CA LEU A 71 4.55 -0.40 8.43
C LEU A 71 5.17 0.66 9.33
N LYS A 72 6.31 0.36 9.96
CA LYS A 72 7.02 1.31 10.84
C LYS A 72 7.44 2.57 10.07
N ILE A 73 8.05 2.43 8.90
CA ILE A 73 8.45 3.56 8.07
C ILE A 73 7.22 4.37 7.64
N GLY A 74 6.16 3.70 7.19
CA GLY A 74 4.93 4.34 6.74
C GLY A 74 4.28 5.17 7.85
N PHE A 75 4.18 4.60 9.06
CA PHE A 75 3.68 5.34 10.23
C PHE A 75 4.58 6.52 10.60
N SER A 76 5.91 6.34 10.59
CA SER A 76 6.84 7.43 10.89
C SER A 76 6.72 8.58 9.89
N LYS A 77 6.56 8.31 8.59
CA LYS A 77 6.40 9.34 7.56
C LYS A 77 5.05 10.06 7.65
N VAL A 78 3.94 9.31 7.74
CA VAL A 78 2.60 9.90 7.84
C VAL A 78 2.43 10.73 9.12
N ASN A 79 3.02 10.31 10.24
CA ASN A 79 2.99 11.09 11.49
C ASN A 79 4.00 12.26 11.49
N GLY A 80 5.08 12.17 10.71
CA GLY A 80 6.09 13.23 10.56
C GLY A 80 5.64 14.38 9.66
N GLU A 81 4.81 14.11 8.65
CA GLU A 81 4.23 15.12 7.76
C GLU A 81 3.07 15.92 8.40
N ASN A 82 2.54 15.46 9.55
CA ASN A 82 1.49 16.14 10.31
C ASN A 82 2.04 17.08 11.40
N LYS A 83 3.29 17.56 11.27
CA LYS A 83 3.92 18.55 12.15
C LYS A 83 4.33 19.81 11.41
#